data_AF-A0A166IK88-F1
#
_entry.id   AF-A0A166IK88-F1
#
_cell.length_a   1.000
_cell.length_b   1.000
_cell.length_c   1.000
_cell.angle_alpha   90.00
_cell.angle_beta   90.00
_cell.angle_gamma   90.00
#
_symmetry.space_group_name_H-M   'P 1'
#
loop_
_entity.id
_entity.type
_entity.pdbx_description
1 polymer ?
#
loop_
_entity_poly.entity_id
_entity_poly.type
_entity_poly.pdbx_seq_one_letter_code
_entity_poly.pdbx_strand_id
1 'polypeptide(L)'
;MRRRSTPGRRAPRFWSSHAAASGAPLRRIAHALASVATPAERVWIASTDADTVVPRDWLAAHVEHARWHDVLLGTVRPDPADLSPGAYARWRDIRAREESIGSIHGANLGVRASAYLAAGGFGSEPLHEDVLLVERLRACGARIGATDRGEVVTSGRRDNRVEGGYGRYLHARFSTGTASSPV
;
A
#
# COMPACT_ATOMS: atom_id res chain seq x y z
N MET A 1 39.78 21.14 -8.60
CA MET A 1 38.37 20.72 -8.49
C MET A 1 38.27 19.56 -7.50
N ARG A 2 37.78 19.78 -6.27
CA ARG A 2 37.51 18.70 -5.30
C ARG A 2 36.11 18.12 -5.56
N ARG A 3 36.03 16.84 -5.92
CA ARG A 3 34.77 16.09 -5.93
C ARG A 3 34.27 15.95 -4.48
N ARG A 4 33.10 16.50 -4.18
CA ARG A 4 32.39 16.25 -2.92
C ARG A 4 31.76 14.85 -3.03
N SER A 5 32.20 13.94 -2.17
CA SER A 5 31.60 12.61 -2.01
C SER A 5 30.28 12.76 -1.26
N THR A 6 29.17 12.37 -1.89
CA THR A 6 27.86 12.27 -1.24
C THR A 6 27.87 11.11 -0.26
N PRO A 7 27.46 11.28 1.01
CA PRO A 7 27.47 10.17 1.97
C PRO A 7 26.37 9.17 1.58
N GLY A 8 26.77 7.92 1.32
CA GLY A 8 25.85 6.82 1.05
C GLY A 8 24.92 6.57 2.25
N ARG A 9 23.61 6.60 2.02
CA ARG A 9 22.60 6.30 3.06
C ARG A 9 22.72 4.84 3.47
N ARG A 10 23.05 4.58 4.74
CA ARG A 10 23.04 3.24 5.34
C ARG A 10 21.59 2.75 5.51
N ALA A 11 21.41 1.45 5.37
CA ALA A 11 20.11 0.80 5.46
C ALA A 11 19.39 1.10 6.80
N PRO A 12 18.06 1.28 6.80
CA PRO A 12 17.26 1.44 8.02
C PRO A 12 17.30 0.18 8.90
N ARG A 13 17.08 0.36 10.21
CA ARG A 13 16.89 -0.75 11.17
C ARG A 13 15.38 -0.94 11.35
N PHE A 14 14.92 -2.19 11.29
CA PHE A 14 13.50 -2.53 11.23
C PHE A 14 12.92 -2.91 12.58
N TRP A 15 11.64 -2.58 12.77
CA TRP A 15 10.79 -3.04 13.86
C TRP A 15 9.45 -3.49 13.24
N SER A 16 8.94 -4.65 13.62
CA SER A 16 7.69 -5.21 13.10
C SER A 16 6.61 -5.22 14.19
N SER A 17 5.44 -4.63 13.92
CA SER A 17 4.23 -4.80 14.74
C SER A 17 3.06 -5.15 13.81
N HIS A 18 2.36 -6.26 14.09
CA HIS A 18 1.16 -6.68 13.35
C HIS A 18 -0.08 -6.04 14.00
N ALA A 19 -0.95 -5.38 13.23
CA ALA A 19 -2.26 -4.94 13.74
C ALA A 19 -3.31 -4.80 12.63
N ALA A 20 -4.46 -5.44 12.87
CA ALA A 20 -5.64 -5.42 12.00
C ALA A 20 -6.32 -4.03 11.92
N ALA A 21 -6.85 -3.71 10.73
CA ALA A 21 -7.44 -2.42 10.38
C ALA A 21 -8.91 -2.28 10.82
N SER A 22 -9.21 -1.18 11.54
CA SER A 22 -10.50 -0.47 11.64
C SER A 22 -10.27 0.80 12.49
N GLY A 23 -10.41 2.00 11.92
CA GLY A 23 -10.74 3.24 12.63
C GLY A 23 -9.69 3.94 13.53
N ALA A 24 -8.50 3.39 13.81
CA ALA A 24 -7.45 4.09 14.55
C ALA A 24 -6.00 4.00 13.99
N PRO A 25 -5.74 4.09 12.67
CA PRO A 25 -4.38 3.93 12.13
C PRO A 25 -3.41 5.01 12.64
N LEU A 26 -3.87 6.26 12.67
CA LEU A 26 -3.09 7.44 13.04
C LEU A 26 -2.46 7.36 14.44
N ARG A 27 -3.31 7.14 15.44
CA ARG A 27 -2.88 7.12 16.84
C ARG A 27 -1.95 5.95 17.14
N ARG A 28 -2.16 4.81 16.48
CA ARG A 28 -1.31 3.62 16.65
C ARG A 28 0.07 3.82 16.02
N ILE A 29 0.14 4.36 14.81
CA ILE A 29 1.42 4.63 14.15
C ILE A 29 2.19 5.73 14.90
N ALA A 30 1.53 6.83 15.26
CA ALA A 30 2.18 7.90 16.02
C ALA A 30 2.70 7.39 17.38
N HIS A 31 1.93 6.58 18.09
CA HIS A 31 2.35 5.97 19.34
C HIS A 31 3.52 5.00 19.16
N ALA A 32 3.47 4.14 18.14
CA ALA A 32 4.55 3.22 17.81
C ALA A 32 5.84 3.99 17.47
N LEU A 33 5.76 5.04 16.65
CA LEU A 33 6.91 5.88 16.32
C LEU A 33 7.49 6.59 17.55
N ALA A 34 6.64 7.07 18.46
CA ALA A 34 7.09 7.69 19.72
C ALA A 34 7.83 6.71 20.65
N SER A 35 7.56 5.40 20.54
CA SER A 35 8.23 4.36 21.33
C SER A 35 9.58 3.91 20.75
N VAL A 36 9.91 4.32 19.52
CA VAL A 36 11.10 3.85 18.80
C VAL A 36 12.27 4.82 19.02
N ALA A 37 13.36 4.34 19.60
CA ALA A 37 14.58 5.13 19.80
C ALA A 37 15.36 5.45 18.50
N THR A 38 14.96 4.86 17.37
CA THR A 38 15.60 5.08 16.06
C THR A 38 15.07 6.37 15.43
N PRO A 39 15.94 7.24 14.89
CA PRO A 39 15.50 8.46 14.20
C PRO A 39 14.51 8.16 13.06
N ALA A 40 13.50 9.02 12.90
CA ALA A 40 12.40 8.80 11.96
C ALA A 40 12.86 8.64 10.49
N GLU A 41 13.99 9.22 10.10
CA GLU A 41 14.58 9.08 8.76
C GLU A 41 15.06 7.65 8.48
N ARG A 42 15.31 6.89 9.55
CA ARG A 42 15.80 5.51 9.54
C ARG A 42 14.73 4.49 9.91
N VAL A 43 13.49 4.93 10.13
CA VAL A 43 12.33 4.06 10.37
C VAL A 43 11.52 3.97 9.09
N TRP A 44 11.18 2.73 8.72
CA TRP A 44 10.30 2.44 7.59
C TRP A 44 9.00 1.84 8.11
N ILE A 45 7.88 2.41 7.69
CA ILE A 45 6.53 1.94 8.00
C ILE A 45 6.09 1.11 6.80
N ALA A 46 5.81 -0.18 7.01
CA ALA A 46 5.19 -1.04 6.01
C ALA A 46 3.76 -1.35 6.45
N SER A 47 2.81 -1.23 5.52
CA SER A 47 1.37 -1.41 5.77
C SER A 47 0.85 -2.58 4.95
N THR A 48 0.00 -3.38 5.59
CA THR A 48 -0.78 -4.44 4.94
C THR A 48 -2.09 -4.65 5.70
N ASP A 49 -3.12 -5.11 5.00
CA ASP A 49 -4.43 -5.34 5.62
C ASP A 49 -4.46 -6.69 6.34
N ALA A 50 -5.42 -6.85 7.26
CA ALA A 50 -5.52 -8.05 8.09
C ALA A 50 -5.83 -9.33 7.29
N ASP A 51 -6.47 -9.16 6.14
CA ASP A 51 -6.86 -10.19 5.19
C ASP A 51 -5.93 -10.25 3.96
N THR A 52 -4.79 -9.56 4.02
CA THR A 52 -3.77 -9.63 2.97
C THR A 52 -2.76 -10.74 3.26
N VAL A 53 -2.50 -11.56 2.25
CA VAL A 53 -1.41 -12.54 2.22
C VAL A 53 -0.20 -11.91 1.54
N VAL A 54 0.90 -11.80 2.29
CA VAL A 54 2.17 -11.25 1.80
C VAL A 54 3.16 -12.38 1.46
N PRO A 55 3.99 -12.24 0.41
CA PRO A 55 5.02 -13.21 0.08
C PRO A 55 6.18 -13.17 1.10
N ARG A 56 6.96 -14.25 1.17
CA ARG A 56 8.07 -14.41 2.13
C ARG A 56 9.11 -13.27 2.03
N ASP A 57 9.33 -12.73 0.85
CA ASP A 57 10.31 -11.68 0.57
C ASP A 57 9.72 -10.26 0.63
N TRP A 58 8.47 -10.09 1.06
CA TRP A 58 7.74 -8.82 1.09
C TRP A 58 8.52 -7.70 1.81
N LEU A 59 8.95 -7.95 3.05
CA LEU A 59 9.74 -6.97 3.81
C LEU A 59 11.09 -6.69 3.14
N ALA A 60 11.70 -7.67 2.49
CA ALA A 60 12.95 -7.47 1.77
C ALA A 60 12.76 -6.51 0.58
N ALA A 61 11.60 -6.54 -0.09
CA ALA A 61 11.28 -5.63 -1.19
C ALA A 61 11.16 -4.19 -0.67
N HIS A 62 10.47 -4.01 0.47
CA HIS A 62 10.42 -2.73 1.19
C HIS A 62 11.82 -2.22 1.59
N VAL A 63 12.68 -3.07 2.15
CA VAL A 63 14.04 -2.68 2.57
C VAL A 63 14.86 -2.14 1.42
N GLU A 64 14.78 -2.81 0.28
CA GLU A 64 15.50 -2.41 -0.93
C GLU A 64 15.00 -1.07 -1.45
N HIS A 65 13.69 -0.88 -1.52
CA HIS A 65 13.08 0.38 -1.93
C HIS A 65 13.42 1.54 -1.00
N ALA A 66 13.45 1.30 0.31
CA ALA A 66 13.75 2.31 1.33
C ALA A 66 15.16 2.92 1.20
N ARG A 67 16.04 2.38 0.34
CA ARG A 67 17.35 2.95 0.03
C ARG A 67 17.26 4.17 -0.87
N TRP A 68 16.25 4.20 -1.75
CA TRP A 68 16.14 5.16 -2.85
C TRP A 68 14.90 6.04 -2.74
N HIS A 69 13.84 5.52 -2.13
CA HIS A 69 12.53 6.14 -2.07
C HIS A 69 12.11 6.47 -0.63
N ASP A 70 11.19 7.41 -0.52
CA ASP A 70 10.52 7.78 0.71
C ASP A 70 9.11 7.15 0.78
N VAL A 71 8.58 6.70 -0.36
CA VAL A 71 7.32 5.96 -0.50
C VAL A 71 7.51 4.76 -1.44
N LEU A 72 6.95 3.60 -1.09
CA LEU A 72 6.76 2.44 -1.98
C LEU A 72 5.27 2.27 -2.25
N LEU A 73 4.90 2.20 -3.52
CA LEU A 73 3.59 1.78 -4.00
C LEU A 73 3.70 0.36 -4.55
N GLY A 74 3.28 -0.62 -3.75
CA GLY A 74 3.40 -2.03 -4.07
C GLY A 74 2.17 -2.57 -4.79
N THR A 75 2.39 -3.54 -5.67
CA THR A 75 1.29 -4.18 -6.40
C THR A 75 0.42 -5.03 -5.46
N VAL A 76 -0.90 -4.92 -5.64
CA VAL A 76 -1.91 -5.69 -4.90
C VAL A 76 -2.78 -6.46 -5.88
N ARG A 77 -3.01 -7.74 -5.64
CA ARG A 77 -3.87 -8.60 -6.45
C ARG A 77 -5.11 -9.01 -5.64
N PRO A 78 -6.32 -9.05 -6.22
CA PRO A 78 -7.45 -9.65 -5.54
C PRO A 78 -7.26 -11.16 -5.43
N ASP A 79 -7.77 -11.73 -4.36
CA ASP A 79 -7.90 -13.18 -4.23
C ASP A 79 -8.74 -13.72 -5.42
N PRO A 80 -8.18 -14.63 -6.24
CA PRO A 80 -8.93 -15.25 -7.33
C PRO A 80 -10.23 -15.94 -6.86
N ALA A 81 -10.29 -16.40 -5.61
CA ALA A 81 -11.47 -17.05 -5.04
C ALA A 81 -12.65 -16.09 -4.84
N ASP A 82 -12.39 -14.78 -4.72
CA ASP A 82 -13.42 -13.76 -4.54
C ASP A 82 -14.04 -13.28 -5.86
N LEU A 83 -13.51 -13.73 -7.01
CA LEU A 83 -13.95 -13.33 -8.34
C LEU A 83 -14.35 -14.55 -9.19
N SER A 84 -15.32 -14.38 -10.08
CA SER A 84 -15.58 -15.41 -11.09
C SER A 84 -14.37 -15.55 -12.02
N PRO A 85 -14.10 -16.72 -12.61
CA PRO A 85 -12.97 -16.90 -13.52
C PRO A 85 -12.93 -15.87 -14.67
N GLY A 86 -14.10 -15.51 -15.21
CA GLY A 86 -14.21 -14.47 -16.24
C GLY A 86 -13.94 -13.06 -15.73
N ALA A 87 -14.36 -12.73 -14.50
CA ALA A 87 -14.06 -11.44 -13.87
C ALA A 87 -12.57 -11.31 -13.55
N TYR A 88 -11.95 -12.37 -13.03
CA TYR A 88 -10.51 -12.41 -12.73
C TYR A 88 -9.66 -12.32 -14.01
N ALA A 89 -10.05 -13.01 -15.08
CA ALA A 89 -9.37 -12.89 -16.38
C ALA A 89 -9.42 -11.45 -16.92
N ARG A 90 -10.60 -10.79 -16.87
CA ARG A 90 -10.73 -9.37 -17.26
C ARG A 90 -9.87 -8.45 -16.40
N TRP A 91 -9.87 -8.66 -15.08
CA TRP A 91 -9.00 -7.91 -14.17
C TRP A 91 -7.54 -8.04 -14.57
N ARG A 92 -7.06 -9.26 -14.84
CA ARG A 92 -5.69 -9.54 -15.25
C ARG A 92 -5.33 -8.90 -16.60
N ASP A 93 -6.24 -8.93 -17.57
CA ASP A 93 -6.01 -8.35 -18.89
C ASP A 93 -5.95 -6.81 -18.84
N ILE A 94 -6.81 -6.18 -18.04
CA ILE A 94 -6.78 -4.73 -17.81
C ILE A 94 -5.51 -4.35 -17.04
N ARG A 95 -5.16 -5.12 -16.01
CA ARG A 95 -3.91 -4.98 -15.25
C ARG A 95 -2.66 -5.02 -16.12
N ALA A 96 -2.60 -5.94 -17.08
CA ALA A 96 -1.47 -6.06 -18.00
C ALA A 96 -1.36 -4.88 -18.96
N ARG A 97 -2.47 -4.19 -19.27
CA ARG A 97 -2.53 -3.04 -20.19
C ARG A 97 -2.31 -1.70 -19.49
N GLU A 98 -2.71 -1.58 -18.23
CA GLU A 98 -2.67 -0.32 -17.46
C GLU A 98 -1.39 -0.16 -16.62
N GLU A 99 -0.39 -1.06 -16.73
CA GLU A 99 0.84 -1.07 -15.92
C GLU A 99 0.56 -0.77 -14.44
N SER A 100 -0.13 -1.67 -13.74
CA SER A 100 -0.62 -1.45 -12.36
C SER A 100 0.41 -1.10 -11.29
N ILE A 101 1.70 -1.12 -11.64
CA ILE A 101 2.82 -0.66 -10.82
C ILE A 101 2.58 0.81 -10.47
N GLY A 102 2.37 1.10 -9.19
CA GLY A 102 2.11 2.46 -8.71
C GLY A 102 0.64 2.76 -8.38
N SER A 103 -0.25 1.77 -8.50
CA SER A 103 -1.58 1.86 -7.87
C SER A 103 -1.44 2.07 -6.38
N ILE A 104 -2.21 2.99 -5.80
CA ILE A 104 -2.16 3.28 -4.37
C ILE A 104 -3.13 2.35 -3.67
N HIS A 105 -2.59 1.49 -2.80
CA HIS A 105 -3.36 0.58 -1.98
C HIS A 105 -2.72 0.47 -0.59
N GLY A 106 -3.49 0.72 0.46
CA GLY A 106 -3.07 0.56 1.86
C GLY A 106 -2.49 -0.82 2.18
N ALA A 107 -2.96 -1.86 1.47
CA ALA A 107 -2.54 -3.25 1.61
C ALA A 107 -1.08 -3.53 1.22
N ASN A 108 -0.43 -2.64 0.47
CA ASN A 108 0.98 -2.76 0.07
C ASN A 108 1.65 -1.38 -0.07
N LEU A 109 1.58 -0.60 1.01
CA LEU A 109 2.14 0.75 1.07
C LEU A 109 3.34 0.78 2.02
N GLY A 110 4.44 1.41 1.61
CA GLY A 110 5.58 1.66 2.46
C GLY A 110 5.92 3.15 2.54
N VAL A 111 6.24 3.67 3.72
CA VAL A 111 6.57 5.10 3.90
C VAL A 111 7.71 5.27 4.91
N ARG A 112 8.67 6.14 4.60
CA ARG A 112 9.69 6.58 5.56
C ARG A 112 9.02 7.41 6.66
N ALA A 113 9.27 7.09 7.93
CA ALA A 113 8.55 7.74 9.03
C ALA A 113 8.75 9.26 9.07
N SER A 114 9.93 9.78 8.71
CA SER A 114 10.14 11.23 8.59
C SER A 114 9.25 11.89 7.53
N ALA A 115 9.03 11.24 6.39
CA ALA A 115 8.13 11.73 5.34
C ALA A 115 6.67 11.60 5.75
N TYR A 116 6.31 10.49 6.40
CA TYR A 116 4.98 10.28 6.97
C TYR A 116 4.61 11.39 7.96
N LEU A 117 5.51 11.72 8.90
CA LEU A 117 5.30 12.78 9.89
C LEU A 117 5.22 14.16 9.24
N ALA A 118 6.09 14.46 8.27
CA ALA A 118 6.06 15.73 7.53
C ALA A 118 4.75 15.93 6.74
N ALA A 119 4.15 14.86 6.24
CA ALA A 119 2.87 14.88 5.53
C ALA A 119 1.64 14.86 6.47
N GLY A 120 1.84 14.89 7.79
CA GLY A 120 0.76 14.84 8.79
C GLY A 120 0.20 13.45 9.08
N GLY A 121 0.79 12.39 8.50
CA GLY A 121 0.33 11.02 8.62
C GLY A 121 -0.96 10.73 7.85
N PHE A 122 -1.59 9.57 8.11
CA PHE A 122 -2.97 9.32 7.67
C PHE A 122 -3.91 10.42 8.16
N GLY A 123 -5.05 10.66 7.52
CA GLY A 123 -6.04 11.58 8.08
C GLY A 123 -7.15 10.82 8.80
N SER A 124 -8.23 11.52 9.16
CA SER A 124 -9.42 10.93 9.79
C SER A 124 -10.50 10.54 8.77
N GLU A 125 -10.18 10.60 7.48
CA GLU A 125 -11.12 10.32 6.41
C GLU A 125 -11.52 8.84 6.42
N PRO A 126 -12.82 8.54 6.24
CA PRO A 126 -13.31 7.16 6.27
C PRO A 126 -12.97 6.36 5.01
N LEU A 127 -12.52 7.04 3.95
CA LEU A 127 -12.27 6.50 2.62
C LEU A 127 -11.07 7.17 1.97
N HIS A 128 -10.34 6.39 1.18
CA HIS A 128 -9.20 6.86 0.37
C HIS A 128 -8.07 7.49 1.20
N GLU A 129 -7.94 7.10 2.47
CA GLU A 129 -6.94 7.63 3.38
C GLU A 129 -5.50 7.39 2.90
N ASP A 130 -5.28 6.29 2.17
CA ASP A 130 -4.03 5.91 1.51
C ASP A 130 -3.73 6.81 0.30
N VAL A 131 -4.71 7.06 -0.56
CA VAL A 131 -4.60 7.99 -1.69
C VAL A 131 -4.28 9.40 -1.20
N LEU A 132 -5.05 9.89 -0.23
CA LEU A 132 -4.86 11.23 0.34
C LEU A 132 -3.50 11.38 1.04
N LEU A 133 -3.03 10.33 1.73
CA LEU A 133 -1.67 10.31 2.30
C LEU A 133 -0.61 10.42 1.19
N VAL A 134 -0.72 9.64 0.12
CA VAL A 134 0.24 9.67 -0.98
C VAL A 134 0.23 11.01 -1.71
N GLU A 135 -0.93 11.65 -1.89
CA GLU A 135 -1.05 13.00 -2.44
C GLU A 135 -0.32 14.04 -1.58
N ARG A 136 -0.50 14.00 -0.25
CA ARG A 136 0.25 14.87 0.66
C ARG A 136 1.75 14.60 0.59
N LEU A 137 2.17 13.34 0.55
CA LEU A 137 3.58 12.95 0.39
C LEU A 137 4.17 13.50 -0.92
N ARG A 138 3.42 13.46 -2.02
CA ARG A 138 3.81 14.09 -3.30
C ARG A 138 3.99 15.59 -3.13
N ALA A 139 3.03 16.28 -2.50
CA ALA A 139 3.08 17.71 -2.27
C ALA A 139 4.28 18.12 -1.39
N CYS A 140 4.71 17.27 -0.45
CA CYS A 140 5.91 17.46 0.37
C CYS A 140 7.23 17.12 -0.35
N GLY A 141 7.19 16.72 -1.63
CA GLY A 141 8.39 16.37 -2.40
C GLY A 141 9.00 15.00 -2.07
N ALA A 142 8.21 14.07 -1.50
CA ALA A 142 8.68 12.72 -1.22
C ALA A 142 9.04 11.98 -2.53
N ARG A 143 10.14 11.21 -2.51
CA ARG A 143 10.50 10.36 -3.66
C ARG A 143 9.66 9.10 -3.65
N ILE A 144 8.84 8.93 -4.67
CA ILE A 144 7.92 7.78 -4.79
C ILE A 144 8.50 6.76 -5.75
N GLY A 145 8.59 5.52 -5.28
CA GLY A 145 8.89 4.35 -6.08
C GLY A 145 7.70 3.40 -6.13
N ALA A 146 7.63 2.59 -7.18
CA ALA A 146 6.62 1.57 -7.34
C ALA A 146 7.26 0.25 -7.75
N THR A 147 6.67 -0.88 -7.32
CA THR A 147 7.23 -2.20 -7.62
C THR A 147 6.17 -3.30 -7.64
N ASP A 148 6.39 -4.27 -8.51
CA ASP A 148 5.70 -5.55 -8.57
C ASP A 148 6.32 -6.62 -7.66
N ARG A 149 7.60 -6.44 -7.25
CA ARG A 149 8.24 -7.36 -6.32
C ARG A 149 7.59 -7.25 -4.95
N GLY A 150 7.26 -8.39 -4.37
CA GLY A 150 6.47 -8.42 -3.15
C GLY A 150 4.98 -8.14 -3.39
N GLU A 151 4.46 -8.45 -4.59
CA GLU A 151 3.02 -8.45 -4.86
C GLU A 151 2.27 -9.22 -3.77
N VAL A 152 1.24 -8.59 -3.21
CA VAL A 152 0.41 -9.17 -2.16
C VAL A 152 -0.96 -9.56 -2.71
N VAL A 153 -1.62 -10.52 -2.06
CA VAL A 153 -2.98 -10.92 -2.39
C VAL A 153 -3.92 -10.44 -1.28
N THR A 154 -4.88 -9.60 -1.60
CA THR A 154 -5.89 -9.11 -0.63
C THR A 154 -7.28 -9.61 -1.00
N SER A 155 -8.19 -9.67 -0.02
CA SER A 155 -9.56 -10.08 -0.31
C SER A 155 -10.26 -9.08 -1.23
N GLY A 156 -10.97 -9.61 -2.22
CA GLY A 156 -11.84 -8.86 -3.12
C GLY A 156 -13.29 -8.82 -2.66
N ARG A 157 -13.59 -9.35 -1.45
CA ARG A 157 -14.95 -9.58 -0.99
C ARG A 157 -15.82 -8.33 -1.07
N ARG A 158 -17.03 -8.54 -1.59
CA ARG A 158 -18.07 -7.51 -1.73
C ARG A 158 -18.61 -6.99 -0.40
N ASP A 159 -18.45 -7.78 0.67
CA ASP A 159 -18.90 -7.45 2.02
C ASP A 159 -17.81 -6.66 2.75
N ASN A 160 -17.47 -5.51 2.17
CA ASN A 160 -16.57 -4.57 2.78
C ASN A 160 -17.38 -3.65 3.71
N ARG A 161 -16.95 -3.55 4.97
CA ARG A 161 -17.60 -2.72 6.01
C ARG A 161 -17.64 -1.22 5.67
N VAL A 162 -17.01 -0.81 4.57
CA VAL A 162 -16.91 0.58 4.12
C VAL A 162 -17.46 0.70 2.70
N GLU A 163 -18.43 1.60 2.54
CA GLU A 163 -19.04 1.87 1.25
C GLU A 163 -18.02 2.51 0.29
N GLY A 164 -17.60 1.78 -0.77
CA GLY A 164 -16.67 2.30 -1.78
C GLY A 164 -15.24 1.75 -1.74
N GLY A 165 -14.93 0.81 -0.83
CA GLY A 165 -13.60 0.19 -0.76
C GLY A 165 -13.25 -0.74 -1.93
N TYR A 166 -12.03 -1.30 -1.90
CA TYR A 166 -11.43 -2.10 -2.99
C TYR A 166 -12.33 -3.22 -3.52
N GLY A 167 -12.99 -4.00 -2.63
CA GLY A 167 -13.93 -5.04 -3.04
C GLY A 167 -15.11 -4.51 -3.88
N ARG A 168 -15.70 -3.37 -3.49
CA ARG A 168 -16.78 -2.74 -4.28
C ARG A 168 -16.26 -2.21 -5.62
N TYR A 169 -15.06 -1.62 -5.67
CA TYR A 169 -14.41 -1.22 -6.92
C TYR A 169 -14.26 -2.43 -7.86
N LEU A 170 -13.75 -3.55 -7.35
CA LEU A 170 -13.59 -4.78 -8.13
C LEU A 170 -14.93 -5.27 -8.66
N HIS A 171 -15.94 -5.32 -7.81
CA HIS A 171 -17.25 -5.80 -8.20
C HIS A 171 -17.96 -4.85 -9.18
N ALA A 172 -17.87 -3.54 -9.01
CA ALA A 172 -18.49 -2.57 -9.92
C ALA A 172 -17.83 -2.58 -11.31
N ARG A 173 -16.50 -2.74 -11.37
CA ARG A 173 -15.74 -2.67 -12.62
C ARG A 173 -15.63 -4.02 -13.34
N PHE A 174 -15.71 -5.14 -12.61
CA PHE A 174 -15.43 -6.46 -13.17
C PHE A 174 -16.54 -7.50 -12.97
N SER A 175 -17.61 -7.24 -12.19
CA SER A 175 -18.74 -8.18 -12.14
C SER A 175 -19.58 -8.06 -13.41
N THR A 176 -19.81 -9.19 -14.08
CA THR A 176 -20.92 -9.32 -15.03
C THR A 176 -22.20 -9.48 -14.23
N GLY A 177 -23.20 -8.66 -14.54
CA GLY A 177 -24.56 -8.91 -14.08
C GLY A 177 -24.95 -10.35 -14.36
N THR A 178 -25.61 -10.98 -13.39
CA THR A 178 -26.41 -12.18 -13.63
C THR A 178 -27.24 -11.92 -14.87
N ALA A 179 -26.99 -12.68 -15.94
CA ALA A 179 -27.85 -12.70 -17.10
C ALA A 179 -29.25 -13.08 -16.60
N SER A 180 -30.16 -12.10 -16.60
CA SER A 180 -31.58 -12.37 -16.56
C SER A 180 -31.93 -13.09 -17.85
N SER A 181 -32.19 -14.39 -17.77
CA SER A 181 -32.84 -15.14 -18.84
C SER A 181 -34.22 -14.53 -19.10
N PRO A 182 -34.56 -14.10 -20.33
CA PRO A 182 -35.94 -13.89 -20.68
C PRO A 182 -36.60 -15.26 -20.90
N VAL A 183 -37.76 -15.43 -20.25
CA VAL A 183 -38.74 -16.49 -20.56
C VAL A 183 -39.48 -16.10 -21.83
#